data_AF-A0A9D8P2T1-F1
#
_entry.id   AF-A0A9D8P2T1-F1
#
_cell.length_a   1.000
_cell.length_b   1.000
_cell.length_c   1.000
_cell.angle_alpha   90.00
_cell.angle_beta   90.00
_cell.angle_gamma   90.00
#
_symmetry.space_group_name_H-M   'P 1'
#
loop_
_entity.id
_entity.type
_entity.pdbx_description
1 polymer ?
#
loop_
_entity_poly.entity_id
_entity_poly.type
_entity_poly.pdbx_seq_one_letter_code
_entity_poly.pdbx_strand_id
1 'polypeptide(L)'
;MLGIRRYHGASIDLWQGDSRSFVRDYTARATLASLAEADQLGHRHVVIEGESGGASEALATVKAFLTSSRPTPAVKRITFVLTDAVTYNAYQRDLFSLFPDEDH
;
A
#
# COMPACT_ATOMS: atom_id res chain seq x y z
N MET A 1 -6.99 -0.62 16.71
CA MET A 1 -6.05 0.34 16.10
C MET A 1 -6.24 0.23 14.58
N LEU A 2 -6.71 1.27 13.91
CA LEU A 2 -6.93 1.25 12.45
C LEU A 2 -5.55 1.11 11.77
N GLY A 3 -5.35 0.08 10.95
CA GLY A 3 -4.09 -0.21 10.26
C GLY A 3 -3.85 0.72 9.07
N ILE A 4 -3.79 2.04 9.31
CA ILE A 4 -3.57 3.08 8.30
C ILE A 4 -2.32 3.87 8.67
N ARG A 5 -1.45 4.12 7.68
CA ARG A 5 -0.31 5.03 7.76
C ARG A 5 -0.38 6.08 6.66
N ARG A 6 0.27 7.23 6.87
CA ARG A 6 0.41 8.29 5.87
C ARG A 6 1.89 8.48 5.55
N TYR A 7 2.22 8.63 4.28
CA TYR A 7 3.59 8.83 3.83
C TYR A 7 3.61 9.58 2.49
N HIS A 8 4.38 10.66 2.40
CA HIS A 8 4.45 11.55 1.22
C HIS A 8 3.08 11.90 0.61
N GLY A 9 2.08 12.19 1.46
CA GLY A 9 0.74 12.58 1.02
C GLY A 9 -0.14 11.44 0.49
N ALA A 10 0.33 10.19 0.55
CA ALA A 10 -0.47 9.00 0.30
C ALA A 10 -0.87 8.32 1.62
N SER A 11 -2.02 7.65 1.60
CA SER A 11 -2.48 6.75 2.66
C SER A 11 -2.14 5.30 2.28
N ILE A 12 -1.67 4.54 3.26
CA ILE A 12 -1.34 3.12 3.13
C ILE A 12 -2.14 2.38 4.18
N ASP A 13 -3.02 1.48 3.77
CA ASP A 13 -3.89 0.75 4.70
C ASP A 13 -3.95 -0.74 4.42
N LEU A 14 -4.31 -1.50 5.45
CA LEU A 14 -4.49 -2.94 5.38
C LEU A 14 -5.97 -3.27 5.47
N TRP A 15 -6.41 -4.20 4.64
CA TRP A 15 -7.74 -4.74 4.70
C TRP A 15 -7.72 -6.27 4.67
N GLN A 16 -8.52 -6.89 5.53
CA GLN A 16 -8.64 -8.34 5.62
C GLN A 16 -9.97 -8.81 5.01
N GLY A 17 -9.94 -9.60 3.94
CA GLY A 17 -11.11 -10.18 3.29
C GLY A 17 -11.00 -10.37 1.77
N ASP A 18 -12.16 -10.50 1.08
CA ASP A 18 -12.28 -10.57 -0.40
C ASP A 18 -12.17 -9.21 -1.12
N SER A 19 -11.14 -9.05 -1.97
CA SER A 19 -10.82 -7.82 -2.71
C SER A 19 -11.95 -7.27 -3.60
N ARG A 20 -13.00 -8.07 -3.87
CA ARG A 20 -14.22 -7.67 -4.59
C ARG A 20 -15.14 -6.76 -3.80
N SER A 21 -14.96 -6.64 -2.48
CA SER A 21 -15.80 -5.79 -1.62
C SER A 21 -15.39 -4.32 -1.62
N PHE A 22 -14.41 -3.94 -2.47
CA PHE A 22 -13.80 -2.62 -2.49
C PHE A 22 -14.03 -1.86 -3.79
N VAL A 23 -14.33 -0.57 -3.68
CA VAL A 23 -14.22 0.38 -4.80
C VAL A 23 -12.74 0.72 -4.99
N ARG A 24 -12.17 0.27 -6.10
CA ARG A 24 -10.76 0.46 -6.46
C ARG A 24 -10.65 1.01 -7.88
N ASP A 25 -9.67 1.87 -8.11
CA ASP A 25 -9.39 2.39 -9.46
C ASP A 25 -8.50 1.42 -10.23
N TYR A 26 -7.56 0.76 -9.52
CA TYR A 26 -6.54 -0.09 -10.11
C TYR A 26 -6.13 -1.23 -9.18
N THR A 27 -5.82 -2.40 -9.76
CA THR A 27 -5.18 -3.51 -9.06
C THR A 27 -3.76 -3.65 -9.56
N ALA A 28 -2.79 -3.57 -8.65
CA ALA A 28 -1.38 -3.64 -8.96
C ALA A 28 -0.70 -4.79 -8.22
N ARG A 29 0.46 -5.19 -8.74
CA ARG A 29 1.46 -5.93 -7.95
C ARG A 29 2.30 -4.93 -7.16
N ALA A 30 2.91 -5.39 -6.06
CA ALA A 30 3.88 -4.60 -5.30
C ALA A 30 5.22 -4.47 -6.05
N THR A 31 5.21 -3.84 -7.22
CA THR A 31 6.40 -3.56 -8.02
C THR A 31 6.44 -2.08 -8.37
N LEU A 32 7.66 -1.52 -8.52
CA LEU A 32 7.82 -0.12 -8.93
C LEU A 32 7.16 0.15 -10.29
N ALA A 33 7.25 -0.80 -11.22
CA ALA A 33 6.68 -0.65 -12.55
C ALA A 33 5.14 -0.53 -12.51
N SER A 34 4.45 -1.43 -11.79
CA SER A 34 2.98 -1.38 -11.68
C SER A 34 2.49 -0.14 -10.95
N LEU A 35 3.22 0.33 -9.93
CA LEU A 35 2.87 1.55 -9.19
C LEU A 35 3.09 2.81 -10.04
N ALA A 36 4.19 2.86 -10.79
CA ALA A 36 4.47 3.96 -11.72
C ALA A 36 3.45 4.03 -12.86
N GLU A 37 3.03 2.88 -13.40
CA GLU A 37 1.96 2.80 -14.38
C GLU A 37 0.65 3.36 -13.81
N ALA A 38 0.27 2.94 -12.58
CA ALA A 38 -0.95 3.43 -11.94
C ALA A 38 -0.93 4.96 -11.77
N ASP A 39 0.22 5.50 -11.38
CA ASP A 39 0.43 6.94 -11.24
C ASP A 39 0.32 7.69 -12.58
N GLN A 40 0.94 7.15 -13.64
CA GLN A 40 0.89 7.71 -14.99
C GLN A 40 -0.53 7.72 -15.57
N LEU A 41 -1.32 6.69 -15.28
CA LEU A 41 -2.73 6.58 -15.69
C LEU A 41 -3.67 7.44 -14.83
N GLY A 42 -3.16 8.10 -13.78
CA GLY A 42 -3.95 8.97 -12.92
C GLY A 42 -4.82 8.23 -11.91
N HIS A 43 -4.55 6.95 -11.64
CA HIS A 43 -5.30 6.18 -10.65
C HIS A 43 -5.00 6.71 -9.24
N ARG A 44 -6.05 6.97 -8.45
CA ARG A 44 -5.91 7.54 -7.11
C ARG A 44 -5.87 6.48 -6.03
N HIS A 45 -6.59 5.38 -6.23
CA HIS A 45 -6.65 4.25 -5.31
C HIS A 45 -6.14 2.96 -5.96
N VAL A 46 -5.00 2.48 -5.46
CA VAL A 46 -4.36 1.24 -5.88
C VAL A 46 -4.59 0.16 -4.84
N VAL A 47 -5.02 -1.02 -5.29
CA VAL A 47 -5.14 -2.21 -4.45
C VAL A 47 -4.06 -3.21 -4.82
N ILE A 48 -3.38 -3.75 -3.80
CA ILE A 48 -2.38 -4.78 -3.94
C ILE A 48 -2.83 -6.01 -3.16
N GLU A 49 -2.83 -7.18 -3.80
CA GLU A 49 -3.04 -8.44 -3.10
C GLU A 49 -1.73 -8.82 -2.41
N GLY A 50 -1.76 -8.93 -1.09
CA GLY A 50 -0.57 -9.24 -0.31
C GLY A 50 -0.41 -10.75 -0.14
N GLU A 51 0.83 -11.21 -0.29
CA GLU A 51 1.19 -12.62 -0.17
C GLU A 51 1.86 -12.91 1.18
N SER A 52 1.66 -14.14 1.68
CA SER A 52 2.35 -14.63 2.88
C SER A 52 3.86 -14.60 2.68
N GLY A 53 4.58 -13.97 3.62
CA GLY A 53 6.03 -13.79 3.56
C GLY A 53 6.51 -12.60 2.71
N GLY A 54 5.63 -11.96 1.92
CA GLY A 54 5.96 -10.83 1.05
C GLY A 54 5.87 -9.44 1.70
N ALA A 55 5.50 -9.36 2.98
CA ALA A 55 5.18 -8.09 3.65
C ALA A 55 6.30 -7.05 3.56
N SER A 56 7.51 -7.40 4.00
CA SER A 56 8.66 -6.48 4.05
C SER A 56 9.04 -5.97 2.66
N GLU A 57 9.17 -6.86 1.67
CA GLU A 57 9.54 -6.48 0.30
C GLU A 57 8.46 -5.61 -0.37
N ALA A 58 7.18 -5.99 -0.22
CA ALA A 58 6.07 -5.25 -0.80
C ALA A 58 5.95 -3.83 -0.22
N LEU A 59 6.07 -3.70 1.10
CA LEU A 59 6.02 -2.40 1.79
C LEU A 59 7.27 -1.55 1.51
N ALA A 60 8.45 -2.17 1.40
CA ALA A 60 9.67 -1.47 0.98
C ALA A 60 9.54 -0.93 -0.45
N THR A 61 8.92 -1.70 -1.35
CA THR A 61 8.64 -1.25 -2.72
C THR A 61 7.67 -0.07 -2.75
N VAL A 62 6.59 -0.13 -1.96
CA VAL A 62 5.66 1.01 -1.81
C VAL A 62 6.39 2.24 -1.27
N LYS A 63 7.25 2.07 -0.26
CA LYS A 63 8.05 3.17 0.29
C LYS A 63 8.94 3.78 -0.79
N ALA A 64 9.70 2.95 -1.51
CA ALA A 64 10.58 3.41 -2.59
C ALA A 64 9.80 4.16 -3.68
N PHE A 65 8.65 3.64 -4.09
CA PHE A 65 7.77 4.33 -5.04
C PHE A 65 7.36 5.72 -4.51
N LEU A 66 6.82 5.80 -3.30
CA LEU A 66 6.34 7.06 -2.71
C LEU A 66 7.47 8.07 -2.47
N THR A 67 8.68 7.62 -2.13
CA THR A 67 9.86 8.48 -1.97
C THR A 67 10.39 8.99 -3.32
N SER A 68 10.35 8.16 -4.36
CA SER A 68 10.81 8.51 -5.72
C SER A 68 9.77 9.26 -6.55
N SER A 69 8.53 9.31 -6.06
CA SER A 69 7.40 9.92 -6.76
C SER A 69 7.59 11.42 -6.93
N ARG A 70 7.00 11.96 -8.00
CA ARG A 70 6.97 13.41 -8.26
C ARG A 70 6.29 14.13 -7.08
N PRO A 71 6.48 15.46 -6.91
CA PRO A 71 5.90 16.22 -5.80
C PRO A 71 4.38 16.09 -5.63
N THR A 72 3.67 15.71 -6.70
CA THR A 72 2.23 15.52 -6.72
C THR A 72 1.87 14.21 -7.44
N PRO A 73 2.08 13.04 -6.80
CA PRO A 73 1.67 11.78 -7.41
C PRO A 73 0.14 11.72 -7.51
N ALA A 74 -0.38 11.09 -8.55
CA ALA A 74 -1.81 10.81 -8.68
C ALA A 74 -2.27 9.80 -7.63
N VAL A 75 -1.44 8.79 -7.33
CA VAL A 75 -1.74 7.78 -6.30
C VAL A 75 -1.84 8.45 -4.93
N LYS A 76 -3.02 8.36 -4.31
CA LYS A 76 -3.33 8.92 -2.97
C LYS A 76 -3.62 7.86 -1.92
N ARG A 77 -3.93 6.64 -2.35
CA ARG A 77 -4.24 5.52 -1.46
C ARG A 77 -3.71 4.22 -2.03
N ILE A 78 -3.06 3.44 -1.17
CA ILE A 78 -2.61 2.08 -1.46
C ILE A 78 -3.18 1.17 -0.37
N THR A 79 -4.03 0.22 -0.76
CA THR A 79 -4.61 -0.75 0.16
C THR A 79 -4.04 -2.14 -0.12
N PHE A 80 -3.50 -2.78 0.91
CA PHE A 80 -3.12 -4.19 0.86
C PHE A 80 -4.30 -5.05 1.29
N VAL A 81 -4.75 -5.94 0.39
CA VAL A 81 -5.80 -6.91 0.67
C VAL A 81 -5.17 -8.24 1.06
N LEU A 82 -5.51 -8.71 2.26
CA LEU A 82 -4.90 -9.85 2.91
C LEU A 82 -6.00 -10.87 3.26
N THR A 83 -5.78 -12.14 2.96
CA THR A 83 -6.83 -13.16 3.07
C THR A 83 -6.86 -13.85 4.43
N ASP A 84 -5.77 -13.80 5.19
CA ASP A 84 -5.62 -14.48 6.46
C ASP A 84 -4.99 -13.58 7.54
N ALA A 85 -5.21 -13.94 8.80
CA ALA A 85 -4.78 -13.15 9.94
C ALA A 85 -3.26 -13.17 10.15
N VAL A 86 -2.56 -14.25 9.75
CA VAL A 86 -1.11 -14.37 9.91
C VAL A 86 -0.42 -13.38 8.98
N THR A 87 -0.82 -13.37 7.70
CA THR A 87 -0.36 -12.41 6.72
C THR A 87 -0.74 -10.99 7.12
N TYR A 88 -1.98 -10.77 7.58
CA TYR A 88 -2.40 -9.45 8.10
C TYR A 88 -1.48 -8.92 9.21
N ASN A 89 -1.20 -9.74 10.21
CA ASN A 89 -0.35 -9.33 11.33
C ASN A 89 1.10 -9.08 10.90
N ALA A 90 1.62 -9.83 9.94
CA ALA A 90 2.94 -9.59 9.37
C ALA A 90 3.01 -8.23 8.66
N TYR A 91 2.05 -7.93 7.79
CA TYR A 91 1.94 -6.62 7.13
C TYR A 91 1.73 -5.49 8.13
N GLN A 92 0.91 -5.68 9.17
CA GLN A 92 0.66 -4.65 10.18
C GLN A 92 1.93 -4.26 10.94
N ARG A 93 2.70 -5.28 11.39
CA ARG A 93 3.97 -5.05 12.07
C ARG A 93 4.95 -4.29 11.17
N ASP A 94 5.12 -4.76 9.93
CA ASP A 94 6.10 -4.19 9.00
C ASP A 94 5.67 -2.79 8.54
N LEU A 95 4.37 -2.55 8.34
CA LEU A 95 3.80 -1.24 8.01
C LEU A 95 4.13 -0.22 9.10
N PHE A 96 3.90 -0.58 10.35
CA PHE A 96 4.18 0.32 11.48
C PHE A 96 5.68 0.54 11.71
N SER A 97 6.52 -0.42 11.35
CA SER A 97 7.97 -0.26 11.42
C SER A 97 8.53 0.61 10.29
N LEU A 98 8.01 0.48 9.06
CA LEU A 98 8.53 1.17 7.87
C LEU A 98 7.95 2.58 7.71
N PHE A 99 6.74 2.79 8.20
CA PHE A 99 5.99 4.04 8.17
C PHE A 99 5.59 4.39 9.61
N PRO A 100 6.53 4.85 10.45
CA PRO A 100 6.17 5.38 11.76
C PRO A 100 5.23 6.58 11.60
N ASP A 101 4.36 6.81 12.57
CA ASP A 101 3.61 8.06 12.58
C ASP A 101 4.62 9.21 12.70
N GLU A 102 4.47 10.22 11.86
CA GLU A 102 5.15 11.49 12.10
C GLU A 102 4.47 12.08 13.34
N ASP A 103 5.16 12.03 14.49
CA ASP A 103 4.74 12.73 15.69
C ASP A 103 4.46 14.19 15.31
N HIS A 104 3.18 14.57 15.34
CA HIS A 104 2.74 15.95 15.15
C HIS A 104 3.11 16.80 16.37
#